data_AF-A0A482WR17-F1
#
_entry.id   AF-A0A482WR17-F1
#
_cell.length_a   1.000
_cell.length_b   1.000
_cell.length_c   1.000
_cell.angle_alpha   90.00
_cell.angle_beta   90.00
_cell.angle_gamma   90.00
#
_symmetry.space_group_name_H-M   'P 1'
#
loop_
_entity.id
_entity.type
_entity.pdbx_description
1 polymer ?
#
loop_
_entity_poly.entity_id
_entity_poly.type
_entity_poly.pdbx_seq_one_letter_code
_entity_poly.pdbx_strand_id
1 'polypeptide(L)'
;MVSKRRPLHPNSSSSSRLNFRPNVADTQKTDSKGSKPLPDPSSVVDILVMMVIHACRKVVFVNTNIKVAIYLGSLFIISLLADVLPFPKTYFSRKDNVFNMYFVKIAWGWTLILTLPFAVLTSYTVCCGKREKVWTHLVRLAVATASWFFWVKFFVFIESIYGVCTAKADIFQTKSMCLAKGYYWQGFDLSGHAFILIYSSLVIIEESRSIIGWEGIRDMIRNEEHIRTTDSFSPSTPLKTLSPKEFDSLKQSYETFTPFIKGLFIALSCLTVLWDFMLLSTMLYFHHMVEKFLSGLIAVTMWFITYRVWYAAPKIPPDLPGEGSFKYKDLKKVNEVPLRKRTSQAKGDLPRFMGMPLTGLRNQENAVESNGQPSTDTDVATSS
;
A
#
# COMPACT_ATOMS: atom_id res chain seq x y z
N MET A 1 97.23 40.00 -21.37
CA MET A 1 97.00 40.28 -22.81
C MET A 1 95.50 40.25 -23.07
N VAL A 2 94.94 41.10 -23.96
CA VAL A 2 93.54 41.09 -24.46
C VAL A 2 92.46 41.35 -23.36
N SER A 3 91.82 42.52 -23.15
CA SER A 3 91.07 43.47 -24.02
C SER A 3 89.81 42.81 -24.65
N LYS A 4 88.55 43.26 -24.52
CA LYS A 4 87.97 44.62 -24.53
C LYS A 4 86.58 44.65 -23.81
N ARG A 5 85.79 45.74 -23.92
CA ARG A 5 84.72 46.16 -22.96
C ARG A 5 83.25 45.81 -23.33
N ARG A 6 82.38 45.84 -22.28
CA ARG A 6 80.88 45.93 -22.15
C ARG A 6 80.03 46.33 -23.38
N PRO A 7 78.71 45.96 -23.44
CA PRO A 7 77.66 46.94 -23.04
C PRO A 7 76.33 46.40 -22.41
N LEU A 8 75.66 47.32 -21.67
CA LEU A 8 74.20 47.56 -21.47
C LEU A 8 73.23 46.57 -20.74
N HIS A 9 72.51 47.13 -19.76
CA HIS A 9 71.24 46.69 -19.13
C HIS A 9 70.04 46.98 -20.09
N PRO A 10 68.76 46.58 -19.83
CA PRO A 10 68.13 46.09 -18.58
C PRO A 10 67.34 44.75 -18.74
N ASN A 11 66.40 44.26 -17.90
CA ASN A 11 65.76 44.79 -16.68
C ASN A 11 65.25 43.68 -15.70
N SER A 12 64.87 44.10 -14.48
CA SER A 12 63.83 43.57 -13.56
C SER A 12 63.36 42.10 -13.60
N SER A 13 63.51 41.41 -12.47
CA SER A 13 62.54 40.40 -11.99
C SER A 13 62.43 40.41 -10.47
N SER A 14 61.36 41.01 -9.94
CA SER A 14 61.07 41.01 -8.49
C SER A 14 60.41 39.68 -8.09
N SER A 15 60.86 39.08 -6.99
CA SER A 15 60.21 37.89 -6.44
C SER A 15 58.91 38.28 -5.72
N SER A 16 57.75 38.10 -6.36
CA SER A 16 56.45 38.24 -5.70
C SER A 16 56.07 36.94 -5.00
N ARG A 17 56.10 36.95 -3.66
CA ARG A 17 55.48 35.89 -2.85
C ARG A 17 53.97 35.97 -2.99
N LEU A 18 53.37 35.10 -3.79
CA LEU A 18 51.91 35.00 -3.93
C LEU A 18 51.30 34.30 -2.71
N ASN A 19 51.01 35.08 -1.65
CA ASN A 19 50.15 34.65 -0.56
C ASN A 19 48.70 34.55 -1.04
N PHE A 20 48.33 33.41 -1.63
CA PHE A 20 46.96 33.15 -2.06
C PHE A 20 46.05 32.91 -0.85
N ARG A 21 45.52 34.00 -0.27
CA ARG A 21 44.46 33.97 0.73
C ARG A 21 43.13 34.12 -0.01
N PRO A 22 42.34 33.04 -0.23
CA PRO A 22 41.08 33.16 -0.94
C PRO A 22 40.16 34.11 -0.18
N ASN A 23 39.54 35.03 -0.91
CA ASN A 23 38.67 36.04 -0.33
C ASN A 23 37.42 35.36 0.23
N VAL A 24 37.14 35.56 1.53
CA VAL A 24 36.09 34.81 2.26
C VAL A 24 34.68 35.18 1.76
N ALA A 25 34.55 36.25 0.96
CA ALA A 25 33.31 36.67 0.32
C ALA A 25 32.82 35.71 -0.80
N ASP A 26 33.73 35.16 -1.62
CA ASP A 26 33.35 34.36 -2.81
C ASP A 26 33.21 32.86 -2.50
N THR A 27 33.34 32.46 -1.23
CA THR A 27 33.05 31.09 -0.79
C THR A 27 31.59 30.93 -0.33
N GLN A 28 30.66 31.70 -0.93
CA GLN A 28 29.31 31.19 -1.11
C GLN A 28 29.40 30.01 -2.09
N LYS A 29 29.66 28.83 -1.52
CA LYS A 29 29.46 27.57 -2.22
C LYS A 29 28.10 27.64 -2.90
N THR A 30 28.08 27.38 -4.20
CA THR A 30 26.89 26.84 -4.85
C THR A 30 26.70 25.40 -4.36
N ASP A 31 26.46 25.27 -3.04
CA ASP A 31 25.91 24.06 -2.44
C ASP A 31 24.70 23.74 -3.29
N SER A 32 24.75 22.59 -3.95
CA SER A 32 23.68 22.10 -4.79
C SER A 32 22.50 21.74 -3.89
N LYS A 33 21.75 22.77 -3.46
CA LYS A 33 20.59 22.66 -2.59
C LYS A 33 19.66 21.65 -3.25
N GLY A 34 19.47 20.51 -2.57
CA GLY A 34 18.56 19.48 -3.03
C GLY A 34 17.18 20.12 -3.20
N SER A 35 16.59 19.98 -4.38
CA SER A 35 15.29 20.57 -4.72
C SER A 35 14.09 19.91 -4.01
N LYS A 36 14.37 19.04 -3.03
CA LYS A 36 13.39 18.37 -2.18
C LYS A 36 13.90 18.40 -0.74
N PRO A 37 13.00 18.56 0.25
CA PRO A 37 13.36 18.43 1.65
C PRO A 37 13.96 17.04 1.94
N LEU A 38 14.76 16.95 2.99
CA LEU A 38 15.23 15.67 3.53
C LEU A 38 14.12 15.01 4.37
N PRO A 39 14.05 13.67 4.45
CA PRO A 39 13.13 12.98 5.35
C PRO A 39 13.64 13.08 6.79
N ASP A 40 12.71 13.03 7.76
CA ASP A 40 13.05 13.00 9.18
C ASP A 40 13.86 11.73 9.53
N PRO A 41 14.74 11.77 10.54
CA PRO A 41 15.48 10.59 10.97
C PRO A 41 14.53 9.50 11.48
N SER A 42 14.58 8.32 10.86
CA SER A 42 13.76 7.17 11.26
C SER A 42 14.26 6.55 12.57
N SER A 43 13.35 6.27 13.51
CA SER A 43 13.69 5.54 14.74
C SER A 43 13.92 4.05 14.46
N VAL A 44 14.72 3.38 15.30
CA VAL A 44 14.89 1.92 15.26
C VAL A 44 13.54 1.21 15.43
N VAL A 45 12.65 1.76 16.27
CA VAL A 45 11.29 1.24 16.46
C VAL A 45 10.47 1.32 15.17
N ASP A 46 10.55 2.45 14.45
CA ASP A 46 9.84 2.61 13.17
C ASP A 46 10.32 1.60 12.13
N ILE A 47 11.62 1.33 12.08
CA ILE A 47 12.22 0.35 11.16
C ILE A 47 11.69 -1.07 11.49
N LEU A 48 11.65 -1.46 12.77
CA LEU A 48 11.09 -2.74 13.18
C LEU A 48 9.60 -2.86 12.86
N VAL A 49 8.82 -1.80 13.11
CA VAL A 49 7.39 -1.74 12.75
C VAL A 49 7.19 -1.83 11.23
N MET A 50 8.05 -1.20 10.42
CA MET A 50 8.05 -1.34 8.96
C MET A 50 8.34 -2.78 8.51
N MET A 51 9.28 -3.48 9.15
CA MET A 51 9.56 -4.89 8.86
C MET A 51 8.35 -5.80 9.16
N VAL A 52 7.70 -5.60 10.31
CA VAL A 52 6.48 -6.34 10.68
C VAL A 52 5.36 -6.05 9.67
N ILE A 53 5.11 -4.78 9.34
CA ILE A 53 4.09 -4.40 8.34
C ILE A 53 4.41 -4.98 6.96
N HIS A 54 5.68 -5.08 6.57
CA HIS A 54 6.08 -5.73 5.32
C HIS A 54 5.72 -7.22 5.31
N ALA A 55 5.98 -7.95 6.41
CA ALA A 55 5.56 -9.34 6.57
C ALA A 55 4.03 -9.49 6.53
N CYS A 56 3.31 -8.66 7.31
CA CYS A 56 1.84 -8.60 7.32
C CYS A 56 1.26 -8.34 5.92
N ARG A 57 1.82 -7.35 5.17
CA ARG A 57 1.44 -7.07 3.77
C ARG A 57 1.64 -8.28 2.87
N LYS A 58 2.71 -9.06 3.03
CA LYS A 58 2.98 -10.26 2.24
C LYS A 58 1.98 -11.40 2.52
N VAL A 59 1.49 -11.52 3.75
CA VAL A 59 0.48 -12.50 4.16
C VAL A 59 -0.93 -12.10 3.70
N VAL A 60 -1.33 -10.83 3.90
CA VAL A 60 -2.68 -10.35 3.56
C VAL A 60 -2.86 -10.15 2.05
N PHE A 61 -1.87 -9.56 1.36
CA PHE A 61 -1.98 -9.20 -0.06
C PHE A 61 -1.39 -10.23 -1.02
N VAL A 62 -1.49 -11.52 -0.68
CA VAL A 62 -1.45 -12.57 -1.71
C VAL A 62 -2.51 -12.25 -2.76
N ASN A 63 -2.19 -12.38 -4.05
CA ASN A 63 -3.11 -12.11 -5.15
C ASN A 63 -4.47 -12.76 -4.88
N THR A 64 -5.53 -11.97 -4.69
CA THR A 64 -6.80 -12.47 -4.15
C THR A 64 -7.41 -13.57 -5.02
N ASN A 65 -7.19 -13.52 -6.34
CA ASN A 65 -7.62 -14.59 -7.26
C ASN A 65 -6.91 -15.92 -6.96
N ILE A 66 -5.62 -15.89 -6.62
CA ILE A 66 -4.85 -17.07 -6.17
C ILE A 66 -5.33 -17.52 -4.79
N LYS A 67 -5.56 -16.59 -3.84
CA LYS A 67 -6.07 -16.95 -2.50
C LYS A 67 -7.47 -17.57 -2.56
N VAL A 68 -8.35 -17.08 -3.43
CA VAL A 68 -9.66 -17.70 -3.75
C VAL A 68 -9.49 -19.09 -4.36
N ALA A 69 -8.58 -19.28 -5.32
CA ALA A 69 -8.30 -20.59 -5.90
C ALA A 69 -7.74 -21.59 -4.85
N ILE A 70 -6.85 -21.12 -3.96
CA ILE A 70 -6.35 -21.90 -2.82
C ILE A 70 -7.50 -22.26 -1.87
N TYR A 71 -8.42 -21.35 -1.56
CA TYR A 71 -9.57 -21.66 -0.71
C TYR A 71 -10.50 -22.70 -1.33
N LEU A 72 -10.95 -22.51 -2.58
CA LEU A 72 -11.85 -23.48 -3.22
C LEU A 72 -11.17 -24.83 -3.47
N GLY A 73 -9.91 -24.83 -3.88
CA GLY A 73 -9.13 -26.04 -4.13
C GLY A 73 -8.81 -26.82 -2.84
N SER A 74 -8.32 -26.13 -1.79
CA SER A 74 -8.07 -26.78 -0.50
C SER A 74 -9.35 -27.25 0.15
N LEU A 75 -10.44 -26.48 0.06
CA LEU A 75 -11.73 -26.87 0.62
C LEU A 75 -12.27 -28.12 -0.10
N PHE A 76 -12.20 -28.21 -1.43
CA PHE A 76 -12.60 -29.42 -2.15
C PHE A 76 -11.71 -30.63 -1.78
N ILE A 77 -10.39 -30.50 -1.92
CA ILE A 77 -9.44 -31.62 -1.76
C ILE A 77 -9.38 -32.11 -0.30
N ILE A 78 -9.25 -31.21 0.68
CA ILE A 78 -9.11 -31.58 2.09
C ILE A 78 -10.42 -32.15 2.63
N SER A 79 -11.57 -31.60 2.21
CA SER A 79 -12.86 -32.14 2.64
C SER A 79 -13.17 -33.50 2.02
N LEU A 80 -12.81 -33.72 0.75
CA LEU A 80 -12.90 -35.05 0.14
C LEU A 80 -12.00 -36.06 0.86
N LEU A 81 -10.79 -35.66 1.23
CA LEU A 81 -9.87 -36.50 1.99
C LEU A 81 -10.40 -36.80 3.39
N ALA A 82 -11.06 -35.85 4.06
CA ALA A 82 -11.67 -36.02 5.38
C ALA A 82 -12.94 -36.89 5.37
N ASP A 83 -13.71 -36.86 4.28
CA ASP A 83 -14.88 -37.73 4.09
C ASP A 83 -14.44 -39.19 3.80
N VAL A 84 -13.26 -39.41 3.20
CA VAL A 84 -12.72 -40.74 2.86
C VAL A 84 -11.83 -41.34 3.97
N LEU A 85 -11.02 -40.51 4.64
CA LEU A 85 -10.11 -40.94 5.71
C LEU A 85 -10.58 -40.41 7.07
N PRO A 86 -10.99 -41.28 8.02
CA PRO A 86 -11.38 -40.84 9.36
C PRO A 86 -10.16 -40.32 10.14
N PHE A 87 -9.98 -39.00 10.14
CA PHE A 87 -8.92 -38.35 10.91
C PHE A 87 -9.07 -38.62 12.42
N PRO A 88 -7.95 -38.79 13.17
CA PRO A 88 -8.00 -39.07 14.59
C PRO A 88 -8.67 -37.91 15.36
N LYS A 89 -9.47 -38.25 16.36
CA LYS A 89 -10.20 -37.26 17.19
C LYS A 89 -9.23 -36.44 18.04
N THR A 90 -8.91 -35.23 17.60
CA THR A 90 -8.08 -34.27 18.34
C THR A 90 -8.94 -33.26 19.13
N TYR A 91 -8.28 -32.36 19.88
CA TYR A 91 -8.94 -31.23 20.55
C TYR A 91 -9.84 -30.41 19.62
N PHE A 92 -9.45 -30.27 18.35
CA PHE A 92 -10.19 -29.52 17.31
C PHE A 92 -11.42 -30.25 16.76
N SER A 93 -11.55 -31.56 16.98
CA SER A 93 -12.74 -32.34 16.63
C SER A 93 -13.92 -32.09 17.57
N ARG A 94 -13.69 -31.55 18.78
CA ARG A 94 -14.76 -31.24 19.74
C ARG A 94 -15.48 -29.96 19.36
N LYS A 95 -16.81 -30.03 19.21
CA LYS A 95 -17.68 -28.89 18.91
C LYS A 95 -17.62 -27.80 20.00
N ASP A 96 -17.34 -28.20 21.25
CA ASP A 96 -17.28 -27.32 22.44
C ASP A 96 -15.88 -26.72 22.67
N ASN A 97 -14.96 -26.86 21.71
CA ASN A 97 -13.67 -26.18 21.74
C ASN A 97 -13.87 -24.65 21.84
N VAL A 98 -13.10 -23.98 22.71
CA VAL A 98 -13.06 -22.52 22.90
C VAL A 98 -13.03 -21.77 21.57
N PHE A 99 -12.21 -22.23 20.62
CA PHE A 99 -12.12 -21.62 19.29
C PHE A 99 -13.45 -21.72 18.51
N ASN A 100 -14.14 -22.87 18.55
CA ASN A 100 -15.42 -23.00 17.86
C ASN A 100 -16.53 -22.19 18.56
N MET A 101 -16.58 -22.26 19.89
CA MET A 101 -17.65 -21.67 20.70
C MET A 101 -17.60 -20.14 20.79
N TYR A 102 -16.41 -19.52 20.90
CA TYR A 102 -16.26 -18.07 21.03
C TYR A 102 -15.73 -17.39 19.77
N PHE A 103 -14.83 -18.04 19.04
CA PHE A 103 -14.12 -17.38 17.94
C PHE A 103 -14.85 -17.55 16.60
N VAL A 104 -15.24 -18.77 16.20
CA VAL A 104 -16.01 -18.96 14.94
C VAL A 104 -17.47 -18.50 15.10
N LYS A 105 -18.13 -18.78 16.24
CA LYS A 105 -19.52 -18.37 16.49
C LYS A 105 -19.73 -16.85 16.48
N ILE A 106 -18.71 -16.07 16.86
CA ILE A 106 -18.72 -14.59 16.89
C ILE A 106 -17.78 -14.04 15.79
N ALA A 107 -17.47 -14.81 14.75
CA ALA A 107 -16.45 -14.47 13.76
C ALA A 107 -16.67 -13.11 13.07
N TRP A 108 -17.92 -12.79 12.75
CA TRP A 108 -18.26 -11.50 12.15
C TRP A 108 -18.04 -10.33 13.13
N GLY A 109 -18.29 -10.54 14.43
CA GLY A 109 -18.02 -9.53 15.46
C GLY A 109 -16.54 -9.23 15.60
N TRP A 110 -15.69 -10.27 15.63
CA TRP A 110 -14.22 -10.12 15.61
C TRP A 110 -13.68 -9.47 14.33
N THR A 111 -14.36 -9.70 13.21
CA THR A 111 -14.03 -9.02 11.95
C THR A 111 -14.41 -7.54 12.02
N LEU A 112 -15.66 -7.20 12.38
CA LEU A 112 -16.13 -5.83 12.46
C LEU A 112 -15.37 -4.97 13.47
N ILE A 113 -15.05 -5.49 14.67
CA ILE A 113 -14.36 -4.70 15.71
C ILE A 113 -12.95 -4.23 15.27
N LEU A 114 -12.32 -4.90 14.29
CA LEU A 114 -11.05 -4.48 13.72
C LEU A 114 -11.22 -3.75 12.37
N THR A 115 -12.09 -4.22 11.47
CA THR A 115 -12.26 -3.59 10.14
C THR A 115 -12.98 -2.25 10.21
N LEU A 116 -13.93 -2.07 11.12
CA LEU A 116 -14.67 -0.81 11.27
C LEU A 116 -13.76 0.36 11.69
N PRO A 117 -13.00 0.32 12.80
CA PRO A 117 -12.10 1.42 13.14
C PRO A 117 -11.00 1.60 12.09
N PHE A 118 -10.49 0.52 11.49
CA PHE A 118 -9.52 0.63 10.41
C PHE A 118 -10.08 1.37 9.18
N ALA A 119 -11.31 1.05 8.75
CA ALA A 119 -11.98 1.74 7.66
C ALA A 119 -12.30 3.20 8.02
N VAL A 120 -12.84 3.48 9.21
CA VAL A 120 -13.12 4.85 9.67
C VAL A 120 -11.84 5.71 9.64
N LEU A 121 -10.75 5.22 10.24
CA LEU A 121 -9.49 5.98 10.33
C LEU A 121 -8.85 6.16 8.95
N THR A 122 -8.80 5.11 8.11
CA THR A 122 -8.20 5.21 6.77
C THR A 122 -9.02 6.06 5.80
N SER A 123 -10.35 6.01 5.90
CA SER A 123 -11.23 6.90 5.12
C SER A 123 -11.15 8.34 5.61
N TYR A 124 -11.11 8.60 6.92
CA TYR A 124 -11.09 9.96 7.43
C TYR A 124 -9.86 10.76 6.97
N THR A 125 -8.66 10.14 6.96
CA THR A 125 -7.45 10.80 6.43
C THR A 125 -7.53 11.01 4.92
N VAL A 126 -7.83 9.98 4.13
CA VAL A 126 -7.83 10.05 2.65
C VAL A 126 -8.94 10.96 2.12
N CYS A 127 -10.06 11.09 2.84
CA CYS A 127 -11.13 12.04 2.52
C CYS A 127 -10.86 13.47 3.05
N CYS A 128 -9.76 13.72 3.78
CA CYS A 128 -9.40 15.01 4.38
C CYS A 128 -10.50 15.54 5.33
N GLY A 129 -11.04 14.66 6.18
CA GLY A 129 -12.08 15.00 7.16
C GLY A 129 -13.52 15.13 6.62
N LYS A 130 -13.74 14.98 5.31
CA LYS A 130 -15.09 15.07 4.70
C LYS A 130 -15.98 13.88 5.08
N ARG A 131 -16.83 14.08 6.09
CA ARG A 131 -17.72 13.05 6.66
C ARG A 131 -18.58 12.33 5.62
N GLU A 132 -19.11 13.04 4.62
CA GLU A 132 -19.94 12.48 3.55
C GLU A 132 -19.24 11.32 2.81
N LYS A 133 -17.98 11.52 2.39
CA LYS A 133 -17.19 10.48 1.72
C LYS A 133 -16.82 9.33 2.67
N VAL A 134 -16.62 9.60 3.96
CA VAL A 134 -16.38 8.54 4.96
C VAL A 134 -17.61 7.63 5.07
N TRP A 135 -18.83 8.18 5.06
CA TRP A 135 -20.06 7.38 5.06
C TRP A 135 -20.15 6.44 3.84
N THR A 136 -19.78 6.89 2.64
CA THR A 136 -19.72 6.03 1.44
C THR A 136 -18.87 4.78 1.67
N HIS A 137 -17.73 4.91 2.35
CA HIS A 137 -16.88 3.77 2.67
C HIS A 137 -17.48 2.85 3.75
N LEU A 138 -18.21 3.41 4.73
CA LEU A 138 -18.92 2.63 5.75
C LEU A 138 -20.11 1.84 5.20
N VAL A 139 -20.74 2.30 4.12
CA VAL A 139 -21.80 1.56 3.43
C VAL A 139 -21.31 0.19 2.96
N ARG A 140 -20.03 0.03 2.56
CA ARG A 140 -19.48 -1.31 2.21
C ARG A 140 -19.55 -2.29 3.36
N LEU A 141 -19.16 -1.87 4.57
CA LEU A 141 -19.19 -2.70 5.78
C LEU A 141 -20.63 -3.00 6.23
N ALA A 142 -21.56 -2.04 6.04
CA ALA A 142 -22.98 -2.26 6.28
C ALA A 142 -23.57 -3.28 5.30
N VAL A 143 -23.30 -3.15 4.00
CA VAL A 143 -23.70 -4.13 2.96
C VAL A 143 -23.11 -5.51 3.27
N ALA A 144 -21.83 -5.59 3.64
CA ALA A 144 -21.20 -6.86 3.99
C ALA A 144 -21.85 -7.52 5.22
N THR A 145 -22.23 -6.72 6.23
CA THR A 145 -22.93 -7.19 7.44
C THR A 145 -24.34 -7.69 7.11
N ALA A 146 -25.10 -6.95 6.31
CA ALA A 146 -26.42 -7.36 5.84
C ALA A 146 -26.34 -8.65 5.00
N SER A 147 -25.31 -8.77 4.15
CA SER A 147 -25.04 -9.93 3.31
C SER A 147 -24.74 -11.18 4.14
N TRP A 148 -23.86 -11.06 5.14
CA TRP A 148 -23.57 -12.14 6.09
C TRP A 148 -24.85 -12.60 6.81
N PHE A 149 -25.60 -11.66 7.39
CA PHE A 149 -26.82 -11.97 8.13
C PHE A 149 -27.86 -12.66 7.24
N PHE A 150 -28.07 -12.16 6.03
CA PHE A 150 -28.94 -12.78 5.03
C PHE A 150 -28.54 -14.23 4.73
N TRP A 151 -27.27 -14.46 4.36
CA TRP A 151 -26.81 -15.80 3.98
C TRP A 151 -26.85 -16.81 5.13
N VAL A 152 -26.49 -16.41 6.36
CA VAL A 152 -26.61 -17.30 7.53
C VAL A 152 -28.06 -17.65 7.83
N LYS A 153 -28.99 -16.68 7.71
CA LYS A 153 -30.43 -16.96 7.86
C LYS A 153 -30.97 -17.83 6.72
N PHE A 154 -30.48 -17.62 5.50
CA PHE A 154 -30.85 -18.41 4.33
C PHE A 154 -30.39 -19.88 4.45
N PHE A 155 -29.19 -20.15 4.97
CA PHE A 155 -28.73 -21.53 5.22
C PHE A 155 -29.62 -22.26 6.22
N VAL A 156 -30.00 -21.61 7.34
CA VAL A 156 -30.94 -22.19 8.32
C VAL A 156 -32.34 -22.41 7.71
N PHE A 157 -32.77 -21.53 6.80
CA PHE A 157 -34.04 -21.68 6.07
C PHE A 157 -34.00 -22.88 5.11
N ILE A 158 -32.91 -23.06 4.35
CA ILE A 158 -32.68 -24.23 3.48
C ILE A 158 -32.68 -25.52 4.29
N GLU A 159 -31.96 -25.57 5.43
CA GLU A 159 -31.94 -26.72 6.33
C GLU A 159 -33.32 -27.07 6.90
N SER A 160 -34.18 -26.06 7.09
CA SER A 160 -35.56 -26.23 7.57
C SER A 160 -36.55 -26.69 6.49
N ILE A 161 -36.25 -26.50 5.20
CA ILE A 161 -37.10 -26.93 4.08
C ILE A 161 -36.73 -28.34 3.62
N TYR A 162 -35.44 -28.61 3.44
CA TYR A 162 -34.94 -29.88 2.91
C TYR A 162 -34.62 -30.91 4.01
N GLY A 163 -34.88 -30.56 5.27
CA GLY A 163 -34.68 -31.45 6.41
C GLY A 163 -35.89 -32.34 6.69
N VAL A 164 -35.59 -33.57 7.12
CA VAL A 164 -36.58 -34.60 7.47
C VAL A 164 -36.30 -35.09 8.89
N CYS A 165 -37.36 -35.23 9.69
CA CYS A 165 -37.25 -35.84 11.02
C CYS A 165 -37.06 -37.37 10.88
N THR A 166 -36.28 -38.01 11.76
CA THR A 166 -36.13 -39.48 11.75
C THR A 166 -37.43 -40.22 12.14
N ALA A 167 -38.35 -39.56 12.84
CA ALA A 167 -39.72 -40.05 13.06
C ALA A 167 -40.60 -39.81 11.82
N LYS A 168 -41.74 -40.52 11.72
CA LYS A 168 -42.71 -40.35 10.60
C LYS A 168 -42.94 -38.86 10.29
N ALA A 169 -42.57 -38.45 9.08
CA ALA A 169 -42.51 -37.05 8.66
C ALA A 169 -43.86 -36.31 8.80
N ASP A 170 -44.97 -37.04 8.70
CA ASP A 170 -46.34 -36.52 8.83
C ASP A 170 -46.65 -35.88 10.20
N ILE A 171 -45.89 -36.21 11.26
CA ILE A 171 -46.21 -35.78 12.64
C ILE A 171 -45.42 -34.53 13.08
N PHE A 172 -44.22 -34.31 12.53
CA PHE A 172 -43.30 -33.25 12.98
C PHE A 172 -42.74 -32.43 11.81
N GLN A 173 -43.52 -31.45 11.36
CA GLN A 173 -43.21 -30.54 10.25
C GLN A 173 -42.04 -29.56 10.53
N THR A 174 -41.57 -29.42 11.78
CA THR A 174 -40.54 -28.44 12.14
C THR A 174 -39.38 -29.04 12.94
N LYS A 175 -38.16 -28.55 12.66
CA LYS A 175 -36.92 -28.94 13.33
C LYS A 175 -37.00 -28.85 14.86
N SER A 176 -37.60 -27.78 15.39
CA SER A 176 -37.76 -27.59 16.85
C SER A 176 -38.66 -28.63 17.49
N MET A 177 -39.78 -29.00 16.86
CA MET A 177 -40.70 -30.03 17.38
C MET A 177 -40.08 -31.44 17.31
N CYS A 178 -39.34 -31.74 16.24
CA CYS A 178 -38.61 -33.00 16.09
C CYS A 178 -37.55 -33.17 17.21
N LEU A 179 -36.69 -32.16 17.40
CA LEU A 179 -35.64 -32.16 18.42
C LEU A 179 -36.20 -32.15 19.86
N ALA A 180 -37.30 -31.44 20.12
CA ALA A 180 -37.95 -31.41 21.44
C ALA A 180 -38.52 -32.77 21.86
N LYS A 181 -38.70 -33.70 20.93
CA LYS A 181 -39.13 -35.10 21.19
C LYS A 181 -37.96 -36.09 21.21
N GLY A 182 -36.72 -35.62 21.11
CA GLY A 182 -35.53 -36.47 21.14
C GLY A 182 -35.19 -37.17 19.82
N TYR A 183 -35.87 -36.81 18.72
CA TYR A 183 -35.56 -37.33 17.39
C TYR A 183 -34.49 -36.49 16.70
N TYR A 184 -33.73 -37.12 15.80
CA TYR A 184 -32.73 -36.42 14.99
C TYR A 184 -33.39 -35.75 13.77
N TRP A 185 -32.83 -34.61 13.38
CA TRP A 185 -33.18 -33.89 12.15
C TRP A 185 -32.08 -34.15 11.13
N GLN A 186 -32.42 -34.76 10.00
CA GLN A 186 -31.49 -35.05 8.92
C GLN A 186 -31.85 -34.18 7.73
N GLY A 187 -31.05 -33.15 7.49
CA GLY A 187 -31.21 -32.20 6.40
C GLY A 187 -29.88 -31.77 5.82
N PHE A 188 -29.92 -31.06 4.70
CA PHE A 188 -28.74 -30.50 4.05
C PHE A 188 -28.30 -29.24 4.79
N ASP A 189 -27.24 -29.34 5.62
CA ASP A 189 -26.77 -28.26 6.49
C ASP A 189 -25.54 -27.57 5.87
N LEU A 190 -25.80 -26.50 5.11
CA LEU A 190 -24.77 -25.66 4.51
C LEU A 190 -23.86 -25.07 5.59
N SER A 191 -22.55 -25.32 5.47
CA SER A 191 -21.58 -24.94 6.50
C SER A 191 -21.41 -23.43 6.63
N GLY A 192 -22.24 -22.81 7.48
CA GLY A 192 -22.16 -21.40 7.84
C GLY A 192 -20.80 -21.00 8.43
N HIS A 193 -20.11 -21.95 9.09
CA HIS A 193 -18.75 -21.79 9.58
C HIS A 193 -17.73 -21.65 8.43
N ALA A 194 -17.77 -22.52 7.42
CA ALA A 194 -16.90 -22.40 6.25
C ALA A 194 -17.17 -21.10 5.46
N PHE A 195 -18.46 -20.76 5.28
CA PHE A 195 -18.88 -19.50 4.65
C PHE A 195 -18.31 -18.28 5.37
N ILE A 196 -18.52 -18.15 6.69
CA ILE A 196 -18.12 -16.94 7.41
C ILE A 196 -16.60 -16.77 7.48
N LEU A 197 -15.84 -17.86 7.56
CA LEU A 197 -14.38 -17.81 7.58
C LEU A 197 -13.81 -17.31 6.25
N ILE A 198 -14.28 -17.86 5.12
CA ILE A 198 -13.87 -17.43 3.78
C ILE A 198 -14.34 -15.98 3.52
N TYR A 199 -15.62 -15.69 3.80
CA TYR A 199 -16.19 -14.36 3.56
C TYR A 199 -15.48 -13.27 4.38
N SER A 200 -15.25 -13.51 5.67
CA SER A 200 -14.52 -12.57 6.54
C SER A 200 -13.11 -12.32 6.05
N SER A 201 -12.35 -13.36 5.67
CA SER A 201 -11.00 -13.13 5.14
C SER A 201 -11.01 -12.35 3.84
N LEU A 202 -11.95 -12.59 2.92
CA LEU A 202 -12.00 -11.87 1.64
C LEU A 202 -12.37 -10.38 1.85
N VAL A 203 -13.31 -10.10 2.75
CA VAL A 203 -13.66 -8.71 3.15
C VAL A 203 -12.46 -8.01 3.81
N ILE A 204 -11.76 -8.67 4.74
CA ILE A 204 -10.55 -8.10 5.38
C ILE A 204 -9.49 -7.76 4.33
N ILE A 205 -9.23 -8.63 3.36
CA ILE A 205 -8.21 -8.41 2.31
C ILE A 205 -8.55 -7.18 1.46
N GLU A 206 -9.81 -7.03 1.04
CA GLU A 206 -10.23 -5.89 0.21
C GLU A 206 -10.26 -4.57 0.99
N GLU A 207 -10.86 -4.52 2.18
CA GLU A 207 -10.89 -3.31 3.01
C GLU A 207 -9.47 -2.87 3.42
N SER A 208 -8.57 -3.83 3.70
CA SER A 208 -7.17 -3.54 4.04
C SER A 208 -6.38 -2.89 2.89
N ARG A 209 -6.85 -2.93 1.63
CA ARG A 209 -6.12 -2.35 0.48
C ARG A 209 -5.85 -0.85 0.60
N SER A 210 -6.54 -0.13 1.48
CA SER A 210 -6.23 1.28 1.78
C SER A 210 -4.79 1.47 2.33
N ILE A 211 -4.17 0.44 2.91
CA ILE A 211 -2.78 0.53 3.40
C ILE A 211 -1.71 0.47 2.29
N ILE A 212 -2.10 0.16 1.05
CA ILE A 212 -1.19 0.02 -0.09
C ILE A 212 -0.79 1.42 -0.58
N GLY A 213 0.50 1.76 -0.47
CA GLY A 213 1.02 3.09 -0.78
C GLY A 213 0.95 4.10 0.37
N TRP A 214 0.44 3.70 1.54
CA TRP A 214 0.23 4.60 2.70
C TRP A 214 1.48 5.38 3.13
N GLU A 215 2.65 4.73 3.20
CA GLU A 215 3.88 5.42 3.62
C GLU A 215 4.27 6.57 2.68
N GLY A 216 3.90 6.48 1.39
CA GLY A 216 4.13 7.54 0.41
C GLY A 216 3.33 8.82 0.67
N ILE A 217 2.28 8.76 1.51
CA ILE A 217 1.49 9.94 1.89
C ILE A 217 2.35 10.92 2.69
N ARG A 218 3.26 10.44 3.56
CA ARG A 218 4.22 11.30 4.29
C ARG A 218 5.12 12.08 3.34
N ASP A 219 5.65 11.43 2.31
CA ASP A 219 6.47 12.08 1.29
C ASP A 219 5.67 13.10 0.45
N MET A 220 4.41 12.82 0.14
CA MET A 220 3.57 13.77 -0.59
C MET A 220 3.27 15.02 0.26
N ILE A 221 2.89 14.86 1.53
CA ILE A 221 2.65 15.98 2.46
C ILE A 221 3.91 16.85 2.55
N ARG A 222 5.07 16.21 2.77
CA ARG A 222 6.38 16.87 2.91
C ARG A 222 6.81 17.63 1.65
N ASN A 223 6.57 17.09 0.45
CA ASN A 223 6.85 17.78 -0.81
C ASN A 223 5.88 18.94 -1.06
N GLU A 224 4.58 18.75 -0.81
CA GLU A 224 3.54 19.78 -1.01
C GLU A 224 3.72 20.95 -0.04
N GLU A 225 4.07 20.69 1.22
CA GLU A 225 4.40 21.71 2.21
C GLU A 225 5.59 22.57 1.73
N HIS A 226 6.68 21.94 1.28
CA HIS A 226 7.83 22.67 0.73
C HIS A 226 7.47 23.55 -0.48
N ILE A 227 6.63 23.05 -1.40
CA ILE A 227 6.17 23.81 -2.57
C ILE A 227 5.34 25.04 -2.14
N ARG A 228 4.41 24.86 -1.19
CA ARG A 228 3.56 25.93 -0.66
C ARG A 228 4.34 27.01 0.08
N THR A 229 5.44 26.66 0.75
CA THR A 229 6.31 27.64 1.44
C THR A 229 7.29 28.36 0.49
N THR A 230 7.72 27.71 -0.59
CA THR A 230 8.80 28.23 -1.46
C THR A 230 8.29 29.01 -2.68
N ASP A 231 6.97 29.06 -2.89
CA ASP A 231 6.27 29.67 -4.04
C ASP A 231 6.86 29.28 -5.42
N SER A 232 7.47 28.10 -5.47
CA SER A 232 8.19 27.60 -6.64
C SER A 232 7.20 27.06 -7.66
N PHE A 233 7.36 27.45 -8.94
CA PHE A 233 6.55 26.96 -10.06
C PHE A 233 6.74 25.45 -10.27
N SER A 234 5.96 24.64 -9.55
CA SER A 234 6.19 23.21 -9.38
C SER A 234 5.29 22.35 -10.27
N PRO A 235 5.77 21.18 -10.77
CA PRO A 235 4.95 20.19 -11.47
C PRO A 235 3.72 19.75 -10.65
N SER A 236 2.72 19.22 -11.35
CA SER A 236 1.43 18.80 -10.77
C SER A 236 1.59 17.70 -9.72
N THR A 237 1.55 18.10 -8.44
CA THR A 237 1.43 17.19 -7.29
C THR A 237 -0.01 16.69 -7.14
N PRO A 238 -0.23 15.46 -6.65
CA PRO A 238 -1.57 14.91 -6.42
C PRO A 238 -2.34 15.60 -5.28
N LEU A 239 -1.67 16.45 -4.49
CA LEU A 239 -2.25 17.22 -3.39
C LEU A 239 -2.58 18.70 -3.77
N LYS A 240 -2.15 19.18 -4.95
CA LYS A 240 -2.37 20.57 -5.41
C LYS A 240 -3.85 20.97 -5.47
N THR A 241 -4.75 20.00 -5.65
CA THR A 241 -6.20 20.21 -5.71
C THR A 241 -6.83 20.46 -4.32
N LEU A 242 -6.11 20.21 -3.22
CA LEU A 242 -6.65 20.37 -1.86
C LEU A 242 -6.51 21.81 -1.34
N SER A 243 -7.60 22.33 -0.80
CA SER A 243 -7.64 23.61 -0.07
C SER A 243 -6.65 23.61 1.11
N PRO A 244 -6.06 24.76 1.50
CA PRO A 244 -5.17 24.83 2.68
C PRO A 244 -5.77 24.18 3.93
N LYS A 245 -7.05 24.47 4.24
CA LYS A 245 -7.75 23.86 5.39
C LYS A 245 -7.87 22.33 5.30
N GLU A 246 -8.02 21.79 4.09
CA GLU A 246 -8.11 20.34 3.86
C GLU A 246 -6.73 19.67 3.98
N PHE A 247 -5.68 20.37 3.57
CA PHE A 247 -4.30 19.93 3.69
C PHE A 247 -3.83 19.90 5.16
N ASP A 248 -4.17 20.92 5.95
CA ASP A 248 -3.86 20.95 7.39
C ASP A 248 -4.60 19.83 8.13
N SER A 249 -5.89 19.62 7.80
CA SER A 249 -6.68 18.50 8.30
C SER A 249 -6.07 17.15 7.92
N LEU A 250 -5.60 16.97 6.68
CA LEU A 250 -4.90 15.77 6.23
C LEU A 250 -3.61 15.55 7.03
N LYS A 251 -2.76 16.57 7.20
CA LYS A 251 -1.50 16.49 7.94
C LYS A 251 -1.73 16.08 9.39
N GLN A 252 -2.63 16.77 10.10
CA GLN A 252 -2.97 16.46 11.49
C GLN A 252 -3.55 15.05 11.64
N SER A 253 -4.46 14.65 10.75
CA SER A 253 -5.09 13.32 10.78
C SER A 253 -4.09 12.20 10.45
N TYR A 254 -3.17 12.43 9.51
CA TYR A 254 -2.16 11.44 9.12
C TYR A 254 -1.19 11.14 10.26
N GLU A 255 -0.62 12.18 10.89
CA GLU A 255 0.30 12.00 12.03
C GLU A 255 -0.40 11.34 13.21
N THR A 256 -1.62 11.78 13.53
CA THR A 256 -2.39 11.23 14.67
C THR A 256 -2.83 9.79 14.46
N PHE A 257 -3.37 9.44 13.27
CA PHE A 257 -4.00 8.13 13.06
C PHE A 257 -3.10 7.06 12.47
N THR A 258 -1.99 7.41 11.82
CA THR A 258 -1.05 6.42 11.26
C THR A 258 -0.56 5.35 12.27
N PRO A 259 -0.18 5.66 13.54
CA PRO A 259 0.22 4.60 14.48
C PRO A 259 -0.92 3.63 14.80
N PHE A 260 -2.15 4.12 14.98
CA PHE A 260 -3.32 3.28 15.22
C PHE A 260 -3.68 2.42 14.01
N ILE A 261 -3.63 2.99 12.80
CA ILE A 261 -3.87 2.27 11.53
C ILE A 261 -2.83 1.17 11.33
N LYS A 262 -1.56 1.41 11.68
CA LYS A 262 -0.49 0.42 11.65
C LYS A 262 -0.74 -0.73 12.63
N GLY A 263 -1.12 -0.42 13.88
CA GLY A 263 -1.51 -1.42 14.88
C GLY A 263 -2.72 -2.26 14.47
N LEU A 264 -3.78 -1.61 13.96
CA LEU A 264 -4.99 -2.27 13.46
C LEU A 264 -4.70 -3.18 12.26
N PHE A 265 -3.84 -2.76 11.33
CA PHE A 265 -3.43 -3.60 10.20
C PHE A 265 -2.67 -4.86 10.64
N ILE A 266 -1.80 -4.75 11.65
CA ILE A 266 -1.13 -5.92 12.25
C ILE A 266 -2.17 -6.86 12.89
N ALA A 267 -3.11 -6.31 13.67
CA ALA A 267 -4.19 -7.09 14.29
C ALA A 267 -5.09 -7.80 13.24
N LEU A 268 -5.48 -7.11 12.17
CA LEU A 268 -6.21 -7.69 11.02
C LEU A 268 -5.43 -8.79 10.31
N SER A 269 -4.11 -8.66 10.23
CA SER A 269 -3.23 -9.67 9.64
C SER A 269 -3.18 -10.93 10.50
N CYS A 270 -3.04 -10.79 11.83
CA CYS A 270 -3.13 -11.90 12.77
C CYS A 270 -4.50 -12.57 12.74
N LEU A 271 -5.58 -11.79 12.68
CA LEU A 271 -6.95 -12.30 12.55
C LEU A 271 -7.15 -13.11 11.26
N THR A 272 -6.58 -12.65 10.15
CA THR A 272 -6.61 -13.36 8.85
C THR A 272 -5.93 -14.72 8.92
N VAL A 273 -4.73 -14.80 9.53
CA VAL A 273 -4.02 -16.08 9.74
C VAL A 273 -4.84 -17.02 10.63
N LEU A 274 -5.53 -16.48 11.64
CA LEU A 274 -6.39 -17.26 12.52
C LEU A 274 -7.67 -17.74 11.81
N TRP A 275 -8.23 -16.97 10.87
CA TRP A 275 -9.29 -17.46 9.97
C TRP A 275 -8.80 -18.58 9.06
N ASP A 276 -7.61 -18.45 8.46
CA ASP A 276 -7.01 -19.49 7.61
C ASP A 276 -6.80 -20.81 8.39
N PHE A 277 -6.34 -20.72 9.65
CA PHE A 277 -6.20 -21.88 10.55
C PHE A 277 -7.55 -22.51 10.94
N MET A 278 -8.54 -21.70 11.31
CA MET A 278 -9.87 -22.21 11.66
C MET A 278 -10.59 -22.81 10.46
N LEU A 279 -10.37 -22.29 9.25
CA LEU A 279 -10.92 -22.84 8.02
C LEU A 279 -10.38 -24.24 7.76
N LEU A 280 -9.06 -24.45 7.92
CA LEU A 280 -8.44 -25.77 7.85
C LEU A 280 -9.04 -26.74 8.89
N SER A 281 -9.24 -26.29 10.13
CA SER A 281 -9.94 -27.07 11.16
C SER A 281 -11.39 -27.42 10.77
N THR A 282 -12.10 -26.51 10.10
CA THR A 282 -13.48 -26.76 9.63
C THR A 282 -13.52 -27.77 8.49
N MET A 283 -12.57 -27.72 7.55
CA MET A 283 -12.45 -28.70 6.46
C MET A 283 -12.26 -30.13 6.97
N LEU A 284 -11.46 -30.31 8.04
CA LEU A 284 -11.03 -31.62 8.55
C LEU A 284 -12.06 -32.34 9.45
N TYR A 285 -12.90 -31.63 10.21
CA TYR A 285 -13.63 -32.25 11.33
C TYR A 285 -15.18 -32.11 11.34
N PHE A 286 -15.77 -31.25 10.51
CA PHE A 286 -17.22 -30.92 10.59
C PHE A 286 -17.84 -30.84 9.19
N HIS A 287 -19.11 -31.22 9.01
CA HIS A 287 -19.86 -31.23 7.73
C HIS A 287 -19.29 -32.15 6.63
N HIS A 288 -20.12 -32.45 5.63
CA HIS A 288 -19.70 -33.16 4.41
C HIS A 288 -19.03 -32.22 3.39
N MET A 289 -18.27 -32.79 2.45
CA MET A 289 -17.57 -32.03 1.41
C MET A 289 -18.50 -31.12 0.59
N VAL A 290 -19.65 -31.62 0.16
CA VAL A 290 -20.62 -30.85 -0.66
C VAL A 290 -21.17 -29.64 0.07
N GLU A 291 -21.52 -29.79 1.36
CA GLU A 291 -22.05 -28.73 2.22
C GLU A 291 -21.04 -27.59 2.38
N LYS A 292 -19.77 -27.94 2.66
CA LYS A 292 -18.67 -26.97 2.73
C LYS A 292 -18.45 -26.28 1.39
N PHE A 293 -18.45 -27.04 0.30
CA PHE A 293 -18.04 -26.55 -1.02
C PHE A 293 -19.06 -25.56 -1.58
N LEU A 294 -20.35 -25.85 -1.43
CA LEU A 294 -21.40 -24.93 -1.83
C LEU A 294 -21.37 -23.64 -0.98
N SER A 295 -21.16 -23.74 0.34
CA SER A 295 -20.94 -22.57 1.21
C SER A 295 -19.72 -21.73 0.83
N GLY A 296 -18.61 -22.37 0.45
CA GLY A 296 -17.40 -21.68 -0.03
C GLY A 296 -17.61 -20.98 -1.37
N LEU A 297 -18.31 -21.63 -2.31
CA LEU A 297 -18.65 -21.05 -3.62
C LEU A 297 -19.58 -19.84 -3.46
N ILE A 298 -20.55 -19.90 -2.55
CA ILE A 298 -21.45 -18.79 -2.22
C ILE A 298 -20.66 -17.60 -1.63
N ALA A 299 -19.73 -17.86 -0.70
CA ALA A 299 -18.87 -16.81 -0.13
C ALA A 299 -18.02 -16.09 -1.20
N VAL A 300 -17.39 -16.85 -2.09
CA VAL A 300 -16.58 -16.31 -3.20
C VAL A 300 -17.43 -15.55 -4.21
N THR A 301 -18.59 -16.09 -4.59
CA THR A 301 -19.52 -15.45 -5.53
C THR A 301 -20.02 -14.12 -4.96
N MET A 302 -20.37 -14.08 -3.67
CA MET A 302 -20.84 -12.87 -3.01
C MET A 302 -19.75 -11.79 -2.92
N TRP A 303 -18.51 -12.18 -2.59
CA TRP A 303 -17.35 -11.29 -2.64
C TRP A 303 -17.10 -10.75 -4.06
N PHE A 304 -17.22 -11.59 -5.08
CA PHE A 304 -17.00 -11.18 -6.47
C PHE A 304 -18.06 -10.15 -6.92
N ILE A 305 -19.35 -10.43 -6.68
CA ILE A 305 -20.44 -9.52 -7.03
C ILE A 305 -20.26 -8.16 -6.33
N THR A 306 -19.93 -8.15 -5.04
CA THR A 306 -19.73 -6.90 -4.29
C THR A 306 -18.46 -6.16 -4.71
N TYR A 307 -17.27 -6.74 -4.53
CA TYR A 307 -16.00 -6.02 -4.69
C TYR A 307 -15.46 -5.97 -6.12
N ARG A 308 -15.88 -6.87 -7.03
CA ARG A 308 -15.39 -6.90 -8.43
C ARG A 308 -16.38 -6.38 -9.45
N VAL A 309 -17.68 -6.39 -9.16
CA VAL A 309 -18.72 -5.92 -10.08
C VAL A 309 -19.36 -4.63 -9.57
N TRP A 310 -19.99 -4.64 -8.39
CA TRP A 310 -20.73 -3.49 -7.87
C TRP A 310 -19.80 -2.32 -7.50
N TYR A 311 -18.87 -2.51 -6.56
CA TYR A 311 -18.03 -1.41 -6.06
C TYR A 311 -17.02 -0.93 -7.13
N ALA A 312 -16.72 -1.77 -8.13
CA ALA A 312 -15.87 -1.42 -9.27
C ALA A 312 -16.63 -0.70 -10.41
N ALA A 313 -17.97 -0.62 -10.35
CA ALA A 313 -18.76 0.04 -11.37
C ALA A 313 -18.64 1.58 -11.23
N PRO A 314 -18.22 2.30 -12.29
CA PRO A 314 -18.08 3.75 -12.22
C PRO A 314 -19.44 4.41 -11.96
N LYS A 315 -19.45 5.39 -11.05
CA LYS A 315 -20.63 6.18 -10.63
C LYS A 315 -21.70 5.42 -9.83
N ILE A 316 -21.48 4.16 -9.44
CA ILE A 316 -22.37 3.44 -8.53
C ILE A 316 -21.71 3.42 -7.15
N PRO A 317 -22.24 4.13 -6.12
CA PRO A 317 -21.71 4.02 -4.78
C PRO A 317 -21.94 2.61 -4.22
N PRO A 318 -21.07 2.11 -3.34
CA PRO A 318 -19.90 2.78 -2.76
C PRO A 318 -18.57 2.58 -3.53
N ASP A 319 -17.72 3.62 -3.51
CA ASP A 319 -16.36 3.64 -4.08
C ASP A 319 -15.42 2.54 -3.53
N LEU A 320 -14.26 2.29 -4.17
CA LEU A 320 -13.32 1.26 -3.69
C LEU A 320 -12.66 1.64 -2.33
N PRO A 321 -12.21 0.62 -1.55
CA PRO A 321 -11.40 0.85 -0.36
C PRO A 321 -10.15 1.68 -0.66
N GLY A 322 -10.04 2.86 -0.02
CA GLY A 322 -8.89 3.74 -0.17
C GLY A 322 -8.88 4.59 -1.44
N GLU A 323 -10.00 4.79 -2.12
CA GLU A 323 -10.21 5.99 -2.95
C GLU A 323 -10.59 7.19 -2.06
N GLY A 324 -10.49 8.43 -2.57
CA GLY A 324 -10.88 9.61 -1.82
C GLY A 324 -10.43 10.91 -2.47
N SER A 325 -10.05 11.92 -1.66
CA SER A 325 -9.84 13.29 -2.17
C SER A 325 -8.53 13.50 -2.94
N PHE A 326 -7.58 12.56 -2.87
CA PHE A 326 -6.33 12.54 -3.64
C PHE A 326 -5.90 11.11 -3.97
N LYS A 327 -5.07 10.94 -5.01
CA LYS A 327 -4.53 9.63 -5.41
C LYS A 327 -3.15 9.39 -4.80
N TYR A 328 -3.01 8.31 -4.02
CA TYR A 328 -1.74 7.91 -3.39
C TYR A 328 -1.19 6.54 -3.83
N LYS A 329 -2.04 5.69 -4.45
CA LYS A 329 -1.70 4.30 -4.79
C LYS A 329 -0.78 4.15 -6.01
N ASP A 330 -0.86 5.08 -6.97
CA ASP A 330 -0.23 4.95 -8.30
C ASP A 330 1.29 5.21 -8.32
N LEU A 331 1.85 5.73 -7.22
CA LEU A 331 3.20 6.30 -7.20
C LEU A 331 4.36 5.30 -7.25
N LYS A 332 4.11 4.00 -7.03
CA LYS A 332 5.19 2.98 -7.09
C LYS A 332 5.84 2.86 -8.48
N LYS A 333 5.20 3.37 -9.54
CA LYS A 333 5.78 3.41 -10.90
C LYS A 333 6.71 4.59 -11.18
N VAL A 334 6.80 5.60 -10.30
CA VAL A 334 7.49 6.88 -10.63
C VAL A 334 8.91 6.97 -10.05
N ASN A 335 9.24 6.18 -9.02
CA ASN A 335 10.55 6.26 -8.35
C ASN A 335 11.65 5.37 -8.97
N GLU A 336 11.32 4.49 -9.92
CA GLU A 336 12.32 3.95 -10.85
C GLU A 336 12.49 4.90 -12.03
N VAL A 337 13.09 6.08 -11.76
CA VAL A 337 13.93 6.70 -12.78
C VAL A 337 15.00 5.64 -13.08
N PRO A 338 15.13 5.13 -14.31
CA PRO A 338 16.20 4.21 -14.62
C PRO A 338 17.50 4.89 -14.19
N LEU A 339 18.35 4.20 -13.41
CA LEU A 339 19.74 4.62 -13.31
C LEU A 339 20.28 4.55 -14.74
N ARG A 340 20.19 5.67 -15.46
CA ARG A 340 20.88 5.90 -16.70
C ARG A 340 22.34 5.84 -16.30
N LYS A 341 22.92 4.63 -16.36
CA LYS A 341 24.37 4.42 -16.36
C LYS A 341 24.89 5.49 -17.28
N ARG A 342 25.54 6.48 -16.68
CA ARG A 342 26.02 7.65 -17.41
C ARG A 342 27.30 7.19 -18.07
N THR A 343 27.14 6.34 -19.10
CA THR A 343 28.19 5.94 -20.01
C THR A 343 28.74 7.23 -20.55
N SER A 344 29.92 7.60 -20.07
CA SER A 344 30.63 8.80 -20.46
C SER A 344 31.14 8.60 -21.89
N GLN A 345 30.24 8.72 -22.85
CA GLN A 345 30.60 8.82 -24.25
C GLN A 345 31.30 10.16 -24.41
N ALA A 346 32.63 10.11 -24.44
CA ALA A 346 33.49 11.25 -24.24
C ALA A 346 33.38 12.25 -25.40
N LYS A 347 33.10 13.51 -25.06
CA LYS A 347 33.52 14.68 -25.83
C LYS A 347 33.69 15.85 -24.85
N GLY A 348 34.93 16.15 -24.48
CA GLY A 348 35.30 17.13 -23.46
C GLY A 348 35.25 16.58 -22.03
N ASP A 349 36.25 15.77 -21.65
CA ASP A 349 36.39 15.33 -20.26
C ASP A 349 37.12 16.43 -19.46
N LEU A 350 36.41 17.12 -18.57
CA LEU A 350 37.04 18.13 -17.71
C LEU A 350 37.99 17.45 -16.72
N PRO A 351 39.20 18.00 -16.48
CA PRO A 351 40.11 17.45 -15.48
C PRO A 351 39.44 17.44 -14.11
N ARG A 352 39.61 16.31 -13.39
CA ARG A 352 39.03 16.10 -12.06
C ARG A 352 40.14 15.89 -11.05
N PHE A 353 40.03 16.53 -9.90
CA PHE A 353 40.90 16.28 -8.76
C PHE A 353 40.08 15.62 -7.65
N MET A 354 40.55 14.46 -7.15
CA MET A 354 39.79 13.58 -6.22
C MET A 354 38.32 13.33 -6.63
N GLY A 355 38.06 13.21 -7.94
CA GLY A 355 36.71 12.96 -8.49
C GLY A 355 35.84 14.21 -8.70
N MET A 356 36.21 15.38 -8.17
CA MET A 356 35.49 16.63 -8.35
C MET A 356 35.94 17.33 -9.66
N PRO A 357 35.01 17.72 -10.57
CA PRO A 357 35.36 18.37 -11.83
C PRO A 357 35.79 19.83 -11.63
N LEU A 358 36.91 20.22 -12.25
CA LEU A 358 37.48 21.57 -12.13
C LEU A 358 36.85 22.52 -13.15
N THR A 359 35.71 23.11 -12.80
CA THR A 359 34.97 24.05 -13.66
C THR A 359 35.69 25.38 -13.92
N GLY A 360 36.71 25.73 -13.13
CA GLY A 360 37.44 27.01 -13.25
C GLY A 360 38.33 27.12 -14.49
N LEU A 361 38.81 26.01 -15.05
CA LEU A 361 39.76 26.03 -16.17
C LEU A 361 39.13 26.45 -17.51
N ARG A 362 37.84 26.13 -17.73
CA ARG A 362 37.17 26.43 -19.02
C ARG A 362 36.98 27.94 -19.26
N ASN A 363 36.92 28.75 -18.20
CA ASN A 363 36.88 30.21 -18.34
C ASN A 363 38.25 30.80 -18.71
N GLN A 364 39.35 30.05 -18.50
CA GLN A 364 40.69 30.48 -18.89
C GLN A 364 41.00 30.12 -20.34
N GLU A 365 40.57 28.94 -20.80
CA GLU A 365 40.67 28.48 -22.19
C GLU A 365 39.87 29.40 -23.15
N ASN A 366 38.59 29.66 -22.82
CA ASN A 366 37.73 30.55 -23.61
C ASN A 366 38.21 32.02 -23.67
N ALA A 367 39.03 32.46 -22.70
CA ALA A 367 39.60 33.81 -22.69
C ALA A 367 40.88 33.95 -23.53
N VAL A 368 41.49 32.83 -23.94
CA VAL A 368 42.67 32.82 -24.82
C VAL A 368 42.25 32.75 -26.29
N GLU A 369 41.19 32.02 -26.63
CA GLU A 369 40.68 31.96 -28.02
C GLU A 369 40.10 33.28 -28.52
N SER A 370 39.56 34.16 -27.66
CA SER A 370 38.92 35.40 -28.10
C SER A 370 39.91 36.52 -28.50
N ASN A 371 41.22 36.27 -28.50
CA ASN A 371 42.25 37.29 -28.67
C ASN A 371 43.21 37.00 -29.86
N GLY A 372 42.78 36.12 -30.78
CA GLY A 372 43.66 35.46 -31.75
C GLY A 372 43.21 35.46 -33.22
N GLN A 373 42.72 36.58 -33.76
CA GLN A 373 42.62 36.75 -35.22
C GLN A 373 42.81 38.22 -35.65
N PRO A 374 43.77 38.52 -36.54
CA PRO A 374 44.11 39.90 -36.92
C PRO A 374 43.18 40.46 -38.00
N SER A 375 43.02 41.77 -37.97
CA SER A 375 42.35 42.60 -38.97
C SER A 375 43.06 42.57 -40.33
N THR A 376 42.28 42.47 -41.40
CA THR A 376 42.68 42.90 -42.75
C THR A 376 41.60 43.81 -43.31
N ASP A 377 41.89 45.11 -43.39
CA ASP A 377 41.06 46.08 -44.10
C ASP A 377 41.02 45.76 -45.61
N THR A 378 39.90 46.05 -46.26
CA THR A 378 39.91 46.48 -47.67
C THR A 378 38.65 47.26 -48.03
N ASP A 379 38.90 48.43 -48.61
CA ASP A 379 38.02 49.54 -48.97
C ASP A 379 36.76 49.28 -49.82
N VAL A 380 35.76 50.15 -49.58
CA VAL A 380 34.94 50.89 -50.57
C VAL A 380 34.17 50.12 -51.66
N ALA A 381 32.82 50.25 -51.64
CA ALA A 381 32.04 50.83 -52.75
C ALA A 381 30.53 51.01 -52.39
N THR A 382 29.86 51.91 -53.13
CA THR A 382 28.48 52.38 -52.96
C THR A 382 27.42 51.57 -53.73
N SER A 383 26.13 51.79 -53.39
CA SER A 383 24.90 51.54 -54.18
C SER A 383 24.56 50.07 -54.51
N SER A 384 23.29 49.64 -54.54
CA SER A 384 22.00 50.37 -54.64
C SER A 384 20.92 49.74 -53.75
#